data_AF-A0A5C8LTW8-F1
#
_entry.id   AF-A0A5C8LTW8-F1
#
_cell.length_a   1.000
_cell.length_b   1.000
_cell.length_c   1.000
_cell.angle_alpha   90.00
_cell.angle_beta   90.00
_cell.angle_gamma   90.00
#
_symmetry.space_group_name_H-M   'P 1'
#
loop_
_entity.id
_entity.type
_entity.pdbx_description
1 polymer ?
#
loop_
_entity_poly.entity_id
_entity_poly.type
_entity_poly.pdbx_seq_one_letter_code
_entity_poly.pdbx_strand_id
1 'polypeptide(L)'
;MSNMINVWSPPVGTTPNLTFEVQVKPSDESLWVDLFVYNVKLGHQDGTVFNSSMVNFDFSGSLDVKVTYQGETINCYDIRPNSYGINAAQMGNTLIFSITQNDASPRKIVIRINDSWNTENLHILTNPLETNVPSEVDPNVYLIHPGDPIPLQLPAGKDTYYFKPGFHTLPKGSWVEVDLGATYSIDRIDLGQAIIKMQGLGMEPLSYPNRFLVETKLNESEPYTTAYDGTSNTLIGYMTKSFPQRKARYVRLLLLGSNVATGWVFSNSISAFKIYEAGGTLNLAKNRAIAGAMPSYKHAVDGNEHTSYGTSSNYGNWHSGESFFISRNNTTVYMAPGAVCYGSISSDEVDHVTIRGRGILDGSQLQHTNPQPGEGRTGAIWLSSGSDNVLEGITIIDPTMWAVVMNFSTRPIVKNMNIIAYEVNADGIHFSGSNHGLITGVFIRTPDDDIVMYHYGPTSFHTVQNSVLWGDDAHTILIGLGSEPDAHITDLTFQNIDVLNQQGVYVIDKFTGVLKLWANGGNHIRNILFKDIRIEAFRDPYKAAVFQFRTDERFPGDLDGGIIQNVTLDNVTYRGSGEQKALIKGVNSGSYVKDVYIKNYRRQDRLVTDIISGHMDIQGHVSDVNFIIRD
;
A
#
# COMPACT_ATOMS: atom_id res chain seq x y z
N MET A 1 -27.97 0.23 18.05
CA MET A 1 -27.82 0.61 16.62
C MET A 1 -28.86 -0.17 15.85
N SER A 2 -29.47 0.44 14.82
CA SER A 2 -30.34 -0.28 13.89
C SER A 2 -29.53 -1.28 13.06
N ASN A 3 -30.12 -2.42 12.70
CA ASN A 3 -29.51 -3.34 11.75
C ASN A 3 -29.72 -2.79 10.35
N MET A 4 -28.65 -2.37 9.69
CA MET A 4 -28.72 -1.83 8.33
C MET A 4 -27.61 -2.46 7.50
N ILE A 5 -27.90 -2.71 6.23
CA ILE A 5 -26.95 -3.23 5.25
C ILE A 5 -26.94 -2.36 4.01
N ASN A 6 -25.76 -2.13 3.44
CA ASN A 6 -25.59 -1.51 2.13
C ASN A 6 -24.73 -2.42 1.25
N VAL A 7 -25.33 -2.88 0.15
CA VAL A 7 -24.70 -3.77 -0.84
C VAL A 7 -24.72 -3.08 -2.21
N TRP A 8 -23.79 -3.46 -3.07
CA TRP A 8 -23.70 -2.91 -4.43
C TRP A 8 -23.37 -4.02 -5.42
N SER A 9 -23.67 -3.76 -6.69
CA SER A 9 -23.25 -4.61 -7.79
C SER A 9 -21.87 -4.21 -8.30
N PRO A 10 -21.07 -5.15 -8.82
CA PRO A 10 -19.86 -4.81 -9.56
C PRO A 10 -20.22 -4.14 -10.90
N PRO A 11 -19.23 -3.59 -11.63
CA PRO A 11 -19.41 -3.20 -13.02
C PRO A 11 -20.07 -4.29 -13.87
N VAL A 12 -20.88 -3.88 -14.85
CA VAL A 12 -21.45 -4.82 -15.83
C VAL A 12 -20.31 -5.52 -16.58
N GLY A 13 -20.38 -6.85 -16.65
CA GLY A 13 -19.36 -7.69 -17.29
C GLY A 13 -18.32 -8.28 -16.34
N THR A 14 -18.35 -7.95 -15.05
CA THR A 14 -17.51 -8.63 -14.04
C THR A 14 -17.95 -10.10 -13.88
N THR A 15 -17.01 -11.02 -14.08
CA THR A 15 -17.24 -12.46 -13.90
C THR A 15 -17.28 -12.81 -12.41
N PRO A 16 -18.34 -13.47 -11.91
CA PRO A 16 -18.40 -13.92 -10.52
C PRO A 16 -17.47 -15.12 -10.29
N ASN A 17 -16.89 -15.19 -9.09
CA ASN A 17 -16.27 -16.40 -8.59
C ASN A 17 -17.39 -17.35 -8.10
N LEU A 18 -17.43 -18.57 -8.62
CA LEU A 18 -18.51 -19.53 -8.37
C LEU A 18 -18.22 -20.53 -7.24
N THR A 19 -17.10 -20.38 -6.52
CA THR A 19 -16.72 -21.28 -5.43
C THR A 19 -17.70 -21.20 -4.26
N PHE A 20 -18.28 -20.02 -4.03
CA PHE A 20 -19.24 -19.76 -2.96
C PHE A 20 -20.46 -19.00 -3.48
N GLU A 21 -21.60 -19.27 -2.86
CA GLU A 21 -22.77 -18.38 -2.87
C GLU A 21 -22.91 -17.78 -1.48
N VAL A 22 -23.09 -16.45 -1.40
CA VAL A 22 -23.15 -15.73 -0.13
C VAL A 22 -24.41 -14.88 -0.08
N GLN A 23 -25.17 -15.05 0.98
CA GLN A 23 -26.37 -14.26 1.25
C GLN A 23 -26.30 -13.65 2.66
N VAL A 24 -26.91 -12.49 2.81
CA VAL A 24 -26.95 -11.76 4.09
C VAL A 24 -28.33 -11.17 4.32
N LYS A 25 -28.67 -10.95 5.58
CA LYS A 25 -29.87 -10.18 5.98
C LYS A 25 -29.68 -9.52 7.34
N PRO A 26 -30.31 -8.36 7.59
CA PRO A 26 -30.54 -7.89 8.97
C PRO A 26 -31.10 -9.01 9.84
N SER A 27 -30.55 -9.21 11.04
CA SER A 27 -30.94 -10.34 11.90
C SER A 27 -32.41 -10.27 12.35
N ASP A 28 -33.01 -9.08 12.30
CA ASP A 28 -34.42 -8.79 12.57
C ASP A 28 -35.33 -8.83 11.32
N GLU A 29 -34.77 -9.12 10.15
CA GLU A 29 -35.52 -9.28 8.90
C GLU A 29 -35.55 -10.74 8.42
N SER A 30 -36.43 -11.02 7.44
CA SER A 30 -36.61 -12.36 6.87
C SER A 30 -36.03 -12.51 5.46
N LEU A 31 -35.80 -11.42 4.74
CA LEU A 31 -35.40 -11.45 3.33
C LEU A 31 -33.87 -11.54 3.21
N TRP A 32 -33.40 -12.57 2.52
CA TRP A 32 -31.98 -12.72 2.17
C TRP A 32 -31.65 -11.89 0.92
N VAL A 33 -30.48 -11.25 0.93
CA VAL A 33 -29.91 -10.52 -0.19
C VAL A 33 -28.65 -11.24 -0.65
N ASP A 34 -28.57 -11.54 -1.95
CA ASP A 34 -27.38 -12.14 -2.56
C ASP A 34 -26.24 -11.13 -2.66
N LEU A 35 -25.03 -11.59 -2.38
CA LEU A 35 -23.81 -10.82 -2.56
C LEU A 35 -23.07 -11.27 -3.81
N PHE A 36 -22.48 -10.31 -4.53
CA PHE A 36 -21.56 -10.62 -5.60
C PHE A 36 -20.23 -11.12 -5.03
N VAL A 37 -19.79 -12.30 -5.45
CA VAL A 37 -18.52 -12.90 -5.04
C VAL A 37 -17.44 -12.57 -6.07
N TYR A 38 -16.51 -11.71 -5.68
CA TYR A 38 -15.35 -11.32 -6.47
C TYR A 38 -14.30 -12.43 -6.48
N ASN A 39 -13.61 -12.59 -7.60
CA ASN A 39 -12.36 -13.35 -7.66
C ASN A 39 -11.20 -12.45 -7.26
N VAL A 40 -10.38 -12.90 -6.31
CA VAL A 40 -9.12 -12.25 -5.93
C VAL A 40 -7.98 -13.24 -6.06
N LYS A 41 -6.75 -12.76 -6.26
CA LYS A 41 -5.57 -13.61 -6.34
C LYS A 41 -4.79 -13.57 -5.04
N LEU A 42 -4.27 -14.73 -4.66
CA LEU A 42 -3.35 -14.92 -3.56
C LEU A 42 -2.06 -15.50 -4.12
N GLY A 43 -0.93 -15.32 -3.44
CA GLY A 43 0.32 -15.86 -3.92
C GLY A 43 1.36 -16.04 -2.84
N HIS A 44 2.52 -16.54 -3.28
CA HIS A 44 3.71 -16.68 -2.46
C HIS A 44 4.94 -16.16 -3.21
N GLN A 45 6.01 -15.89 -2.46
CA GLN A 45 7.26 -15.40 -3.03
C GLN A 45 7.97 -16.41 -3.95
N ASP A 46 7.52 -17.67 -3.97
CA ASP A 46 7.97 -18.69 -4.91
C ASP A 46 7.31 -18.60 -6.30
N GLY A 47 6.37 -17.65 -6.48
CA GLY A 47 5.66 -17.40 -7.73
C GLY A 47 4.37 -18.18 -7.90
N THR A 48 3.95 -18.97 -6.90
CA THR A 48 2.64 -19.62 -6.92
C THR A 48 1.52 -18.58 -6.82
N VAL A 49 0.44 -18.80 -7.58
CA VAL A 49 -0.73 -17.92 -7.62
C VAL A 49 -1.99 -18.76 -7.56
N PHE A 50 -2.94 -18.36 -6.71
CA PHE A 50 -4.21 -19.04 -6.49
C PHE A 50 -5.36 -18.06 -6.67
N ASN A 51 -6.49 -18.57 -7.16
CA ASN A 51 -7.75 -17.85 -7.09
C ASN A 51 -8.40 -18.06 -5.72
N SER A 52 -9.03 -17.01 -5.21
CA SER A 52 -9.79 -17.02 -3.97
C SER A 52 -11.04 -16.15 -4.12
N SER A 53 -11.91 -16.19 -3.11
CA SER A 53 -13.22 -15.54 -3.14
C SER A 53 -13.28 -14.39 -2.14
N MET A 54 -13.91 -13.29 -2.54
CA MET A 54 -14.13 -12.12 -1.67
C MET A 54 -15.56 -11.60 -1.83
N VAL A 55 -16.21 -11.23 -0.73
CA VAL A 55 -17.39 -10.35 -0.73
C VAL A 55 -17.07 -9.10 0.09
N ASN A 56 -17.62 -7.96 -0.34
CA ASN A 56 -17.46 -6.68 0.34
C ASN A 56 -18.81 -5.95 0.41
N PHE A 57 -19.18 -5.47 1.58
CA PHE A 57 -20.42 -4.73 1.84
C PHE A 57 -20.32 -3.97 3.17
N ASP A 58 -21.19 -2.99 3.37
CA ASP A 58 -21.25 -2.23 4.62
C ASP A 58 -22.43 -2.68 5.48
N PHE A 59 -22.27 -2.62 6.80
CA PHE A 59 -23.40 -2.80 7.70
C PHE A 59 -23.22 -2.13 9.07
N SER A 60 -24.31 -2.05 9.82
CA SER A 60 -24.31 -1.67 11.24
C SER A 60 -25.23 -2.60 12.02
N GLY A 61 -24.98 -2.78 13.32
CA GLY A 61 -25.75 -3.70 14.15
C GLY A 61 -25.39 -5.16 13.87
N SER A 62 -26.40 -6.02 13.77
CA SER A 62 -26.28 -7.47 13.60
C SER A 62 -26.85 -7.94 12.27
N LEU A 63 -26.13 -8.86 11.61
CA LEU A 63 -26.56 -9.54 10.39
C LEU A 63 -26.48 -11.05 10.55
N ASP A 64 -27.38 -11.75 9.87
CA ASP A 64 -27.22 -13.17 9.59
C ASP A 64 -26.55 -13.36 8.24
N VAL A 65 -25.63 -14.31 8.16
CA VAL A 65 -24.84 -14.65 6.99
C VAL A 65 -25.08 -16.11 6.65
N LYS A 66 -25.26 -16.39 5.36
CA LYS A 66 -25.38 -17.73 4.81
C LYS A 66 -24.35 -17.90 3.70
N VAL A 67 -23.48 -18.89 3.86
CA VAL A 67 -22.42 -19.22 2.90
C VAL A 67 -22.64 -20.64 2.42
N THR A 68 -22.86 -20.83 1.13
CA THR A 68 -22.94 -22.15 0.50
C THR A 68 -21.68 -22.40 -0.31
N TYR A 69 -20.93 -23.43 0.04
CA TYR A 69 -19.78 -23.89 -0.73
C TYR A 69 -20.24 -24.78 -1.89
N GLN A 70 -19.85 -24.42 -3.11
CA GLN A 70 -20.28 -25.11 -4.34
C GLN A 70 -19.36 -26.26 -4.76
N GLY A 71 -18.28 -26.49 -4.00
CA GLY A 71 -17.38 -27.62 -4.24
C GLY A 71 -17.86 -28.91 -3.59
N GLU A 72 -16.89 -29.72 -3.16
CA GLU A 72 -17.14 -31.00 -2.48
C GLU A 72 -17.73 -30.82 -1.07
N THR A 73 -17.97 -31.94 -0.37
CA THR A 73 -18.50 -31.91 0.99
C THR A 73 -17.61 -31.10 1.95
N ILE A 74 -18.21 -30.22 2.74
CA ILE A 74 -17.54 -29.57 3.87
C ILE A 74 -17.35 -30.61 4.98
N ASN A 75 -16.11 -31.10 5.14
CA ASN A 75 -15.72 -32.01 6.22
C ASN A 75 -15.28 -31.25 7.47
N CYS A 76 -14.63 -30.10 7.28
CA CYS A 76 -14.29 -29.16 8.33
C CYS A 76 -14.34 -27.73 7.79
N TYR A 77 -14.49 -26.77 8.70
CA TYR A 77 -14.39 -25.35 8.39
C TYR A 77 -13.73 -24.61 9.55
N ASP A 78 -13.11 -23.47 9.25
CA ASP A 78 -12.52 -22.55 10.23
C ASP A 78 -12.93 -21.11 9.89
N ILE A 79 -13.51 -20.39 10.85
CA ILE A 79 -13.94 -18.99 10.70
C ILE A 79 -13.00 -18.13 11.54
N ARG A 80 -12.17 -17.35 10.86
CA ARG A 80 -11.14 -16.50 11.47
C ARG A 80 -11.49 -15.02 11.35
N PRO A 81 -11.05 -14.16 12.28
CA PRO A 81 -10.34 -14.48 13.54
C PRO A 81 -11.21 -15.22 14.57
N ASN A 82 -10.62 -16.15 15.32
CA ASN A 82 -11.33 -16.90 16.37
C ASN A 82 -11.77 -15.99 17.52
N SER A 83 -11.11 -14.83 17.67
CA SER A 83 -11.46 -13.80 18.65
C SER A 83 -12.85 -13.21 18.47
N TYR A 84 -13.46 -13.33 17.28
CA TYR A 84 -14.83 -12.90 17.05
C TYR A 84 -15.88 -13.88 17.62
N GLY A 85 -15.47 -15.09 18.03
CA GLY A 85 -16.37 -16.06 18.66
C GLY A 85 -17.50 -16.55 17.76
N ILE A 86 -17.32 -16.49 16.45
CA ILE A 86 -18.33 -16.88 15.46
C ILE A 86 -18.36 -18.41 15.35
N ASN A 87 -19.54 -19.00 15.51
CA ASN A 87 -19.80 -20.41 15.27
C ASN A 87 -20.92 -20.54 14.24
N ALA A 88 -20.78 -21.45 13.28
CA ALA A 88 -21.77 -21.67 12.24
C ALA A 88 -22.59 -22.94 12.48
N ALA A 89 -23.89 -22.85 12.19
CA ALA A 89 -24.73 -24.01 11.97
C ALA A 89 -24.45 -24.54 10.56
N GLN A 90 -23.87 -25.74 10.47
CA GLN A 90 -23.61 -26.40 9.19
C GLN A 90 -24.80 -27.27 8.79
N MET A 91 -25.30 -27.07 7.57
CA MET A 91 -26.35 -27.86 6.93
C MET A 91 -25.86 -28.32 5.57
N GLY A 92 -25.28 -29.53 5.50
CA GLY A 92 -24.56 -29.99 4.31
C GLY A 92 -23.38 -29.07 4.00
N ASN A 93 -23.41 -28.42 2.83
CA ASN A 93 -22.39 -27.47 2.38
C ASN A 93 -22.72 -26.00 2.67
N THR A 94 -23.75 -25.75 3.47
CA THR A 94 -24.14 -24.40 3.87
C THR A 94 -23.76 -24.12 5.32
N LEU A 95 -23.08 -23.01 5.55
CA LEU A 95 -22.77 -22.46 6.87
C LEU A 95 -23.67 -21.25 7.13
N ILE A 96 -24.38 -21.25 8.27
CA ILE A 96 -25.23 -20.13 8.71
C ILE A 96 -24.74 -19.63 10.07
N PHE A 97 -24.48 -18.34 10.19
CA PHE A 97 -24.02 -17.70 11.43
C PHE A 97 -24.44 -16.23 11.47
N SER A 98 -24.27 -15.59 12.62
CA SER A 98 -24.53 -14.16 12.78
C SER A 98 -23.24 -13.40 13.07
N ILE A 99 -23.15 -12.18 12.57
CA ILE A 99 -22.05 -11.25 12.82
C ILE A 99 -22.62 -9.94 13.36
N THR A 100 -21.83 -9.22 14.15
CA THR A 100 -22.25 -7.93 14.73
C THR A 100 -21.07 -6.98 14.71
N GLN A 101 -21.30 -5.72 14.32
CA GLN A 101 -20.24 -4.72 14.26
C GLN A 101 -20.69 -3.31 14.67
N ASN A 102 -19.70 -2.45 14.89
CA ASN A 102 -19.87 -1.02 15.07
C ASN A 102 -18.73 -0.26 14.36
N ASP A 103 -18.73 1.07 14.43
CA ASP A 103 -17.79 1.94 13.73
C ASP A 103 -16.31 1.70 14.08
N ALA A 104 -16.03 1.19 15.29
CA ALA A 104 -14.66 0.94 15.76
C ALA A 104 -14.17 -0.49 15.49
N SER A 105 -15.05 -1.39 15.08
CA SER A 105 -14.76 -2.82 14.97
C SER A 105 -15.47 -3.41 13.76
N PRO A 106 -15.04 -3.07 12.52
CA PRO A 106 -15.54 -3.75 11.32
C PRO A 106 -15.25 -5.25 11.39
N ARG A 107 -16.06 -6.07 10.71
CA ARG A 107 -15.83 -7.51 10.63
C ARG A 107 -15.05 -7.86 9.37
N LYS A 108 -13.78 -8.23 9.57
CA LYS A 108 -12.90 -8.78 8.54
C LYS A 108 -12.73 -10.27 8.81
N ILE A 109 -13.39 -11.11 8.02
CA ILE A 109 -13.52 -12.54 8.30
C ILE A 109 -12.92 -13.33 7.14
N VAL A 110 -12.21 -14.42 7.45
CA VAL A 110 -11.83 -15.44 6.47
C VAL A 110 -12.44 -16.78 6.87
N ILE A 111 -13.19 -17.38 5.96
CA ILE A 111 -13.68 -18.75 6.09
C ILE A 111 -12.78 -19.66 5.28
N ARG A 112 -12.25 -20.69 5.92
CA ARG A 112 -11.48 -21.76 5.29
C ARG A 112 -12.29 -23.03 5.31
N ILE A 113 -12.38 -23.70 4.17
CA ILE A 113 -13.06 -25.00 4.02
C ILE A 113 -12.02 -26.10 3.84
N ASN A 114 -12.25 -27.25 4.47
CA ASN A 114 -11.44 -28.46 4.32
C ASN A 114 -9.93 -28.20 4.54
N ASP A 115 -9.61 -27.39 5.55
CA ASP A 115 -8.25 -26.95 5.91
C ASP A 115 -7.47 -26.20 4.80
N SER A 116 -8.13 -25.77 3.73
CA SER A 116 -7.50 -25.00 2.66
C SER A 116 -7.02 -23.63 3.14
N TRP A 117 -5.82 -23.25 2.72
CA TRP A 117 -5.22 -21.95 3.04
C TRP A 117 -5.29 -20.95 1.88
N ASN A 118 -5.61 -21.41 0.67
CA ASN A 118 -5.49 -20.61 -0.55
C ASN A 118 -6.79 -20.63 -1.38
N THR A 119 -7.19 -21.79 -1.89
CA THR A 119 -8.21 -21.91 -2.95
C THR A 119 -9.64 -21.96 -2.43
N GLU A 120 -9.91 -22.72 -1.38
CA GLU A 120 -11.26 -22.85 -0.79
C GLU A 120 -11.43 -21.86 0.37
N ASN A 121 -11.16 -20.59 0.08
CA ASN A 121 -11.18 -19.48 1.05
C ASN A 121 -12.20 -18.42 0.63
N LEU A 122 -12.99 -17.94 1.59
CA LEU A 122 -13.90 -16.81 1.42
C LEU A 122 -13.53 -15.68 2.37
N HIS A 123 -13.19 -14.53 1.81
CA HIS A 123 -12.96 -13.29 2.53
C HIS A 123 -14.27 -12.51 2.61
N ILE A 124 -14.83 -12.37 3.81
CA ILE A 124 -16.00 -11.52 4.08
C ILE A 124 -15.48 -10.25 4.72
N LEU A 125 -15.34 -9.20 3.91
CA LEU A 125 -14.69 -7.96 4.30
C LEU A 125 -15.75 -6.87 4.41
N THR A 126 -16.05 -6.44 5.63
CA THR A 126 -17.10 -5.45 5.85
C THR A 126 -16.55 -4.14 6.37
N ASN A 127 -17.30 -3.06 6.16
CA ASN A 127 -17.01 -1.75 6.71
C ASN A 127 -18.25 -1.18 7.44
N PRO A 128 -18.08 -0.23 8.36
CA PRO A 128 -19.20 0.58 8.85
C PRO A 128 -19.83 1.33 7.68
N LEU A 129 -21.09 1.73 7.83
CA LEU A 129 -21.80 2.50 6.82
C LEU A 129 -21.00 3.75 6.44
N GLU A 130 -20.88 4.00 5.15
CA GLU A 130 -20.18 5.18 4.65
C GLU A 130 -20.84 6.48 5.12
N THR A 131 -20.02 7.38 5.67
CA THR A 131 -20.42 8.74 6.06
C THR A 131 -19.71 9.77 5.18
N ASN A 132 -20.28 10.98 5.05
CA ASN A 132 -19.68 12.09 4.30
C ASN A 132 -19.38 11.74 2.83
N VAL A 133 -20.30 11.03 2.17
CA VAL A 133 -20.25 10.77 0.73
C VAL A 133 -20.35 12.09 -0.02
N PRO A 134 -19.41 12.44 -0.92
CA PRO A 134 -19.53 13.63 -1.77
C PRO A 134 -20.81 13.57 -2.61
N SER A 135 -21.54 14.68 -2.75
CA SER A 135 -22.74 14.69 -3.58
C SER A 135 -22.38 14.88 -5.05
N GLU A 136 -22.98 14.07 -5.92
CA GLU A 136 -22.75 14.15 -7.37
C GLU A 136 -23.11 15.52 -7.98
N VAL A 137 -23.99 16.27 -7.32
CA VAL A 137 -24.44 17.59 -7.77
C VAL A 137 -23.65 18.75 -7.17
N ASP A 138 -22.66 18.47 -6.30
CA ASP A 138 -21.89 19.53 -5.67
C ASP A 138 -21.04 20.28 -6.72
N PRO A 139 -20.99 21.63 -6.66
CA PRO A 139 -20.32 22.43 -7.68
C PRO A 139 -18.80 22.21 -7.73
N ASN A 140 -18.18 21.69 -6.67
CA ASN A 140 -16.76 21.35 -6.61
C ASN A 140 -16.44 19.90 -7.06
N VAL A 141 -17.45 19.08 -7.36
CA VAL A 141 -17.28 17.70 -7.83
C VAL A 141 -17.13 17.62 -9.35
N TYR A 142 -16.12 16.90 -9.81
CA TYR A 142 -15.94 16.50 -11.21
C TYR A 142 -16.35 15.04 -11.38
N LEU A 143 -17.52 14.82 -11.98
CA LEU A 143 -18.05 13.49 -12.26
C LEU A 143 -17.33 12.82 -13.42
N ILE A 144 -17.03 11.53 -13.26
CA ILE A 144 -16.34 10.68 -14.24
C ILE A 144 -17.20 9.43 -14.44
N HIS A 145 -17.75 9.30 -15.65
CA HIS A 145 -18.44 8.10 -16.10
C HIS A 145 -17.44 7.10 -16.73
N PRO A 146 -17.77 5.80 -16.74
CA PRO A 146 -16.96 4.80 -17.44
C PRO A 146 -16.72 5.22 -18.90
N GLY A 147 -15.45 5.29 -19.30
CA GLY A 147 -15.03 5.70 -20.64
C GLY A 147 -14.76 7.20 -20.81
N ASP A 148 -15.06 8.04 -19.81
CA ASP A 148 -14.72 9.46 -19.85
C ASP A 148 -13.19 9.67 -19.79
N PRO A 149 -12.66 10.69 -20.48
CA PRO A 149 -11.28 11.11 -20.28
C PRO A 149 -11.11 11.69 -18.87
N ILE A 150 -10.08 11.25 -18.15
CA ILE A 150 -9.77 11.73 -16.81
C ILE A 150 -8.72 12.84 -16.91
N PRO A 151 -9.00 14.06 -16.41
CA PRO A 151 -8.04 15.15 -16.49
C PRO A 151 -6.89 14.94 -15.49
N LEU A 152 -5.64 15.16 -15.96
CA LEU A 152 -4.42 15.07 -15.14
C LEU A 152 -4.41 16.01 -13.92
N GLN A 153 -5.22 17.07 -13.98
CA GLN A 153 -5.47 17.99 -12.88
C GLN A 153 -6.94 18.43 -12.92
N LEU A 154 -7.58 18.55 -11.76
CA LEU A 154 -8.97 19.01 -11.68
C LEU A 154 -9.14 20.41 -12.31
N PRO A 155 -10.22 20.63 -13.09
CA PRO A 155 -10.57 21.94 -13.59
C PRO A 155 -10.73 23.00 -12.49
N ALA A 156 -10.67 24.27 -12.88
CA ALA A 156 -10.89 25.39 -11.95
C ALA A 156 -12.23 25.25 -11.21
N GLY A 157 -12.23 25.51 -9.91
CA GLY A 157 -13.40 25.38 -9.03
C GLY A 157 -13.74 23.95 -8.62
N LYS A 158 -13.02 22.93 -9.11
CA LYS A 158 -13.16 21.53 -8.70
C LYS A 158 -12.05 21.13 -7.72
N ASP A 159 -12.41 20.28 -6.75
CA ASP A 159 -11.52 19.68 -5.76
C ASP A 159 -11.73 18.17 -5.60
N THR A 160 -12.77 17.60 -6.22
CA THR A 160 -13.12 16.19 -6.08
C THR A 160 -13.21 15.50 -7.42
N TYR A 161 -12.39 14.46 -7.63
CA TYR A 161 -12.60 13.45 -8.67
C TYR A 161 -13.64 12.45 -8.18
N TYR A 162 -14.77 12.30 -8.87
CA TYR A 162 -15.83 11.36 -8.50
C TYR A 162 -15.98 10.29 -9.58
N PHE A 163 -15.54 9.07 -9.29
CA PHE A 163 -15.69 7.92 -10.17
C PHE A 163 -17.03 7.23 -9.93
N LYS A 164 -17.91 7.26 -10.94
CA LYS A 164 -19.21 6.56 -10.92
C LYS A 164 -19.02 5.03 -10.97
N PRO A 165 -20.04 4.23 -10.61
CA PRO A 165 -19.98 2.78 -10.78
C PRO A 165 -19.64 2.37 -12.23
N GLY A 166 -18.77 1.37 -12.39
CA GLY A 166 -18.25 0.91 -13.67
C GLY A 166 -16.71 0.87 -13.75
N PHE A 167 -16.18 0.52 -14.92
CA PHE A 167 -14.73 0.40 -15.16
C PHE A 167 -14.12 1.74 -15.60
N HIS A 168 -13.00 2.11 -15.00
CA HIS A 168 -12.22 3.31 -15.30
C HIS A 168 -10.75 2.95 -15.45
N THR A 169 -10.02 3.61 -16.35
CA THR A 169 -8.56 3.45 -16.48
C THR A 169 -7.89 4.76 -16.10
N LEU A 170 -7.13 4.76 -15.01
CA LEU A 170 -6.46 5.95 -14.51
C LEU A 170 -5.38 6.43 -15.48
N PRO A 171 -5.13 7.76 -15.57
CA PRO A 171 -4.00 8.29 -16.32
C PRO A 171 -2.65 7.77 -15.81
N LYS A 172 -1.62 7.83 -16.66
CA LYS A 172 -0.27 7.36 -16.34
C LYS A 172 0.76 8.46 -16.60
N GLY A 173 1.83 8.45 -15.81
CA GLY A 173 3.01 9.27 -16.03
C GLY A 173 3.02 10.57 -15.24
N SER A 174 4.23 11.01 -14.86
CA SER A 174 4.43 12.38 -14.36
C SER A 174 4.48 13.37 -15.52
N TRP A 175 4.15 14.63 -15.27
CA TRP A 175 3.98 15.60 -16.34
C TRP A 175 4.34 17.01 -15.91
N VAL A 176 4.66 17.88 -16.87
CA VAL A 176 4.82 19.33 -16.68
C VAL A 176 4.19 20.07 -17.85
N GLU A 177 3.44 21.13 -17.54
CA GLU A 177 2.76 21.99 -18.51
C GLU A 177 3.38 23.40 -18.50
N VAL A 178 3.59 23.96 -19.69
CA VAL A 178 4.22 25.26 -19.94
C VAL A 178 3.30 26.13 -20.78
N ASP A 179 3.05 27.37 -20.34
CA ASP A 179 2.47 28.43 -21.18
C ASP A 179 3.60 29.30 -21.73
N LEU A 180 3.83 29.26 -23.05
CA LEU A 180 4.86 30.05 -23.70
C LEU A 180 4.56 31.56 -23.67
N GLY A 181 3.40 32.00 -23.20
CA GLY A 181 2.98 33.40 -23.07
C GLY A 181 2.54 34.05 -24.39
N ALA A 182 2.81 33.40 -25.52
CA ALA A 182 2.36 33.76 -26.86
C ALA A 182 2.33 32.51 -27.75
N THR A 183 1.74 32.62 -28.93
CA THR A 183 1.79 31.56 -29.94
C THR A 183 3.12 31.62 -30.69
N TYR A 184 3.84 30.50 -30.71
CA TYR A 184 5.08 30.33 -31.46
C TYR A 184 4.94 29.18 -32.45
N SER A 185 5.75 29.20 -33.52
CA SER A 185 5.94 28.05 -34.39
C SER A 185 7.13 27.23 -33.88
N ILE A 186 6.88 26.19 -33.10
CA ILE A 186 7.92 25.37 -32.46
C ILE A 186 8.24 24.13 -33.30
N ASP A 187 9.50 23.69 -33.27
CA ASP A 187 9.96 22.49 -34.00
C ASP A 187 11.01 21.66 -33.25
N ARG A 188 11.40 22.10 -32.05
CA ARG A 188 12.50 21.49 -31.30
C ARG A 188 12.32 21.61 -29.79
N ILE A 189 12.69 20.54 -29.11
CA ILE A 189 12.90 20.52 -27.66
C ILE A 189 14.31 20.05 -27.32
N ASP A 190 14.79 20.46 -26.15
CA ASP A 190 15.86 19.75 -25.45
C ASP A 190 15.33 19.15 -24.16
N LEU A 191 15.85 17.97 -23.80
CA LEU A 191 15.56 17.28 -22.57
C LEU A 191 16.87 16.90 -21.87
N GLY A 192 17.10 17.45 -20.69
CA GLY A 192 18.16 17.02 -19.77
C GLY A 192 17.61 15.90 -18.89
N GLN A 193 18.13 14.69 -19.03
CA GLN A 193 17.71 13.55 -18.22
C GLN A 193 18.66 13.41 -17.03
N ALA A 194 18.10 13.34 -15.82
CA ALA A 194 18.86 13.28 -14.58
C ALA A 194 19.12 11.83 -14.15
N ILE A 195 20.24 11.61 -13.45
CA ILE A 195 20.56 10.32 -12.81
C ILE A 195 19.62 10.14 -11.64
N ILE A 196 18.99 8.97 -11.56
CA ILE A 196 18.13 8.60 -10.44
C ILE A 196 19.02 7.94 -9.39
N LYS A 197 19.08 8.55 -8.19
CA LYS A 197 19.72 7.93 -7.03
C LYS A 197 18.65 7.15 -6.28
N MET A 198 18.76 5.82 -6.27
CA MET A 198 17.88 4.94 -5.50
C MET A 198 18.48 4.78 -4.10
N GLN A 199 18.10 5.64 -3.15
CA GLN A 199 18.53 5.50 -1.76
C GLN A 199 17.87 4.27 -1.11
N GLY A 200 18.62 3.54 -0.26
CA GLY A 200 18.06 2.51 0.61
C GLY A 200 17.97 1.07 0.07
N LEU A 201 18.27 0.82 -1.21
CA LEU A 201 18.21 -0.54 -1.82
C LEU A 201 19.57 -1.09 -2.29
N GLY A 202 20.69 -0.38 -2.05
CA GLY A 202 22.01 -0.84 -2.50
C GLY A 202 22.18 -0.91 -4.03
N MET A 203 21.27 -0.27 -4.79
CA MET A 203 21.37 -0.17 -6.24
C MET A 203 22.23 1.04 -6.63
N GLU A 204 23.22 0.83 -7.50
CA GLU A 204 24.08 1.90 -8.01
C GLU A 204 23.26 2.97 -8.77
N PRO A 205 23.65 4.26 -8.72
CA PRO A 205 22.98 5.31 -9.48
C PRO A 205 23.06 5.00 -10.97
N LEU A 206 21.91 4.74 -11.61
CA LEU A 206 21.85 4.37 -13.02
C LEU A 206 21.10 5.46 -13.82
N SER A 207 21.69 5.80 -14.97
CA SER A 207 21.05 6.66 -15.96
C SER A 207 20.13 5.82 -16.83
N TYR A 208 18.83 6.08 -16.77
CA TYR A 208 17.86 5.40 -17.62
C TYR A 208 17.21 6.35 -18.62
N PRO A 209 17.00 5.91 -19.87
CA PRO A 209 16.35 6.74 -20.87
C PRO A 209 14.86 6.89 -20.52
N ASN A 210 14.44 8.12 -20.25
CA ASN A 210 13.04 8.44 -20.02
C ASN A 210 12.26 8.18 -21.32
N ARG A 211 11.09 7.55 -21.19
CA ARG A 211 10.07 7.45 -22.23
C ARG A 211 9.13 8.63 -22.04
N PHE A 212 8.76 9.30 -23.13
CA PHE A 212 8.00 10.54 -22.99
C PHE A 212 7.17 10.87 -24.22
N LEU A 213 6.20 11.76 -24.02
CA LEU A 213 5.46 12.43 -25.07
C LEU A 213 5.63 13.94 -24.92
N VAL A 214 5.75 14.64 -26.04
CA VAL A 214 5.59 16.10 -26.10
C VAL A 214 4.29 16.39 -26.82
N GLU A 215 3.42 17.13 -26.16
CA GLU A 215 2.10 17.48 -26.67
C GLU A 215 1.89 18.99 -26.69
N THR A 216 1.03 19.47 -27.58
CA THR A 216 0.81 20.90 -27.81
C THR A 216 -0.67 21.23 -28.01
N LYS A 217 -1.08 22.43 -27.61
CA LYS A 217 -2.37 23.06 -27.97
C LYS A 217 -2.22 24.58 -28.17
N LEU A 218 -3.16 25.21 -28.90
CA LEU A 218 -3.15 26.65 -29.14
C LEU A 218 -3.88 27.41 -28.03
N ASN A 219 -5.05 26.92 -27.65
CA ASN A 219 -5.93 27.56 -26.68
C ASN A 219 -6.14 26.67 -25.45
N GLU A 220 -6.46 27.28 -24.31
CA GLU A 220 -6.62 26.56 -23.04
C GLU A 220 -7.71 25.47 -23.10
N SER A 221 -8.81 25.77 -23.81
CA SER A 221 -9.98 24.90 -23.98
C SER A 221 -9.81 23.78 -25.01
N GLU A 222 -8.70 23.74 -25.75
CA GLU A 222 -8.46 22.72 -26.77
C GLU A 222 -7.82 21.46 -26.17
N PRO A 223 -8.08 20.27 -26.75
CA PRO A 223 -7.37 19.06 -26.37
C PRO A 223 -5.90 19.13 -26.82
N TYR A 224 -5.03 18.47 -26.05
CA TYR A 224 -3.63 18.28 -26.43
C TYR A 224 -3.50 17.34 -27.63
N THR A 225 -2.50 17.59 -28.48
CA THR A 225 -2.11 16.69 -29.56
C THR A 225 -0.61 16.43 -29.55
N THR A 226 -0.20 15.20 -29.84
CA THR A 226 1.21 14.80 -29.86
C THR A 226 2.00 15.57 -30.93
N ALA A 227 3.05 16.26 -30.50
CA ALA A 227 4.05 16.88 -31.35
C ALA A 227 5.27 15.99 -31.55
N TYR A 228 5.66 15.23 -30.52
CA TYR A 228 6.75 14.25 -30.59
C TYR A 228 6.45 13.03 -29.73
N ASP A 229 6.64 11.84 -30.30
CA ASP A 229 6.53 10.55 -29.62
C ASP A 229 7.94 10.02 -29.29
N GLY A 230 8.30 10.10 -28.01
CA GLY A 230 9.56 9.61 -27.45
C GLY A 230 9.44 8.28 -26.72
N THR A 231 8.36 7.51 -26.91
CA THR A 231 8.17 6.21 -26.24
C THR A 231 9.23 5.17 -26.61
N SER A 232 9.90 5.35 -27.75
CA SER A 232 11.03 4.52 -28.20
C SER A 232 12.42 5.04 -27.80
N ASN A 233 12.52 6.12 -27.01
CA ASN A 233 13.79 6.74 -26.64
C ASN A 233 14.77 5.78 -25.91
N THR A 234 16.01 5.71 -26.41
CA THR A 234 17.11 4.95 -25.81
C THR A 234 18.28 5.82 -25.36
N LEU A 235 18.20 7.15 -25.56
CA LEU A 235 19.28 8.08 -25.24
C LEU A 235 19.23 8.46 -23.76
N ILE A 236 20.39 8.55 -23.13
CA ILE A 236 20.60 9.05 -21.77
C ILE A 236 21.23 10.45 -21.78
N GLY A 237 21.20 11.13 -20.64
CA GLY A 237 21.78 12.47 -20.49
C GLY A 237 20.99 13.52 -21.28
N TYR A 238 21.70 14.49 -21.84
CA TYR A 238 21.10 15.59 -22.57
C TYR A 238 20.80 15.22 -24.02
N MET A 239 19.58 15.49 -24.48
CA MET A 239 19.14 15.16 -25.84
C MET A 239 18.35 16.30 -26.48
N THR A 240 18.49 16.43 -27.80
CA THR A 240 17.71 17.36 -28.62
C THR A 240 16.82 16.55 -29.57
N LYS A 241 15.53 16.90 -29.64
CA LYS A 241 14.57 16.28 -30.57
C LYS A 241 13.83 17.33 -31.38
N SER A 242 13.83 17.13 -32.69
CA SER A 242 13.08 17.96 -33.63
C SER A 242 11.84 17.24 -34.13
N PHE A 243 10.82 18.00 -34.51
CA PHE A 243 9.55 17.52 -35.07
C PHE A 243 9.01 18.55 -36.09
N PRO A 244 8.03 18.18 -36.94
CA PRO A 244 7.43 19.12 -37.88
C PRO A 244 6.92 20.38 -37.18
N GLN A 245 7.15 21.55 -37.80
CA GLN A 245 6.73 22.84 -37.25
C GLN A 245 5.26 22.83 -36.84
N ARG A 246 5.00 23.28 -35.62
CA ARG A 246 3.65 23.35 -35.03
C ARG A 246 3.44 24.69 -34.37
N LYS A 247 2.27 25.30 -34.62
CA LYS A 247 1.84 26.46 -33.84
C LYS A 247 1.36 25.99 -32.47
N ALA A 248 1.93 26.53 -31.41
CA ALA A 248 1.58 26.18 -30.04
C ALA A 248 1.72 27.39 -29.12
N ARG A 249 0.87 27.46 -28.09
CA ARG A 249 1.07 28.32 -26.92
C ARG A 249 1.32 27.48 -25.68
N TYR A 250 0.60 26.37 -25.54
CA TYR A 250 0.78 25.45 -24.43
C TYR A 250 1.53 24.20 -24.89
N VAL A 251 2.52 23.80 -24.11
CA VAL A 251 3.32 22.60 -24.36
C VAL A 251 3.35 21.76 -23.09
N ARG A 252 3.14 20.46 -23.24
CA ARG A 252 3.15 19.50 -22.14
C ARG A 252 4.17 18.40 -22.42
N LEU A 253 4.97 18.08 -21.40
CA LEU A 253 5.82 16.90 -21.37
C LEU A 253 5.17 15.86 -20.45
N LEU A 254 4.96 14.65 -20.95
CA LEU A 254 4.57 13.48 -20.14
C LEU A 254 5.74 12.53 -20.08
N LEU A 255 6.13 12.12 -18.87
CA LEU A 255 7.17 11.14 -18.58
C LEU A 255 6.50 9.82 -18.21
N LEU A 256 6.75 8.79 -19.00
CA LEU A 256 6.05 7.50 -18.98
C LEU A 256 6.90 6.37 -18.37
N GLY A 257 7.95 6.73 -17.62
CA GLY A 257 8.88 5.78 -17.02
C GLY A 257 10.14 5.64 -17.85
N SER A 258 11.01 4.73 -17.44
CA SER A 258 12.18 4.31 -18.19
C SER A 258 12.16 2.78 -18.37
N ASN A 259 12.94 2.24 -19.30
CA ASN A 259 13.11 0.78 -19.42
C ASN A 259 14.60 0.48 -19.51
N VAL A 260 15.05 -0.49 -18.71
CA VAL A 260 16.39 -1.10 -18.82
C VAL A 260 16.37 -2.32 -19.71
N ALA A 261 17.55 -2.76 -20.14
CA ALA A 261 17.75 -3.98 -20.93
C ALA A 261 17.16 -5.25 -20.27
N THR A 262 16.95 -5.24 -18.94
CA THR A 262 16.28 -6.32 -18.17
C THR A 262 14.79 -6.09 -17.93
N GLY A 263 14.21 -4.98 -18.44
CA GLY A 263 12.76 -4.77 -18.53
C GLY A 263 12.12 -3.78 -17.56
N TRP A 264 12.84 -3.16 -16.61
CA TRP A 264 12.16 -2.49 -15.48
C TRP A 264 12.91 -1.29 -14.92
N VAL A 265 12.38 -0.07 -15.08
CA VAL A 265 12.47 1.04 -14.10
C VAL A 265 11.44 2.12 -14.47
N PHE A 266 10.25 2.15 -13.86
CA PHE A 266 9.25 3.19 -14.19
C PHE A 266 9.52 4.54 -13.50
N SER A 267 10.75 4.74 -13.04
CA SER A 267 11.24 6.01 -12.51
C SER A 267 11.49 7.04 -13.61
N ASN A 268 11.29 8.31 -13.29
CA ASN A 268 11.66 9.42 -14.17
C ASN A 268 12.30 10.53 -13.35
N SER A 269 13.30 11.18 -13.93
CA SER A 269 13.84 12.43 -13.41
C SER A 269 14.48 13.20 -14.55
N ILE A 270 14.22 14.50 -14.59
CA ILE A 270 14.75 15.40 -15.61
C ILE A 270 15.36 16.64 -14.95
N SER A 271 16.46 17.13 -15.51
CA SER A 271 17.14 18.36 -15.10
C SER A 271 16.84 19.56 -15.99
N ALA A 272 16.26 19.32 -17.18
CA ALA A 272 15.87 20.40 -18.08
C ALA A 272 14.82 19.96 -19.10
N PHE A 273 13.91 20.86 -19.43
CA PHE A 273 12.98 20.79 -20.54
C PHE A 273 12.95 22.16 -21.22
N LYS A 274 13.55 22.24 -22.42
CA LYS A 274 13.69 23.48 -23.19
C LYS A 274 12.87 23.37 -24.47
N ILE A 275 12.24 24.48 -24.88
CA ILE A 275 11.39 24.54 -26.08
C ILE A 275 11.88 25.69 -26.96
N TYR A 276 11.97 25.48 -28.28
CA TYR A 276 12.48 26.46 -29.22
C TYR A 276 11.50 26.77 -30.35
N GLU A 277 11.46 28.04 -30.75
CA GLU A 277 10.87 28.44 -32.02
C GLU A 277 11.73 27.93 -33.19
N ALA A 278 11.09 27.65 -34.33
CA ALA A 278 11.76 27.20 -35.52
C ALA A 278 12.80 28.22 -36.01
N GLY A 279 14.04 27.76 -36.19
CA GLY A 279 15.18 28.61 -36.53
C GLY A 279 15.70 29.47 -35.36
N GLY A 280 15.09 29.40 -34.19
CA GLY A 280 15.46 30.13 -32.98
C GLY A 280 16.45 29.40 -32.06
N THR A 281 17.05 30.17 -31.15
CA THR A 281 17.98 29.66 -30.12
C THR A 281 17.53 29.98 -28.69
N LEU A 282 16.48 30.80 -28.53
CA LEU A 282 15.94 31.16 -27.23
C LEU A 282 15.11 30.02 -26.65
N ASN A 283 15.40 29.60 -25.42
CA ASN A 283 14.54 28.68 -24.67
C ASN A 283 13.26 29.40 -24.23
N LEU A 284 12.15 29.12 -24.92
CA LEU A 284 10.84 29.70 -24.66
C LEU A 284 10.18 29.18 -23.38
N ALA A 285 10.62 28.03 -22.84
CA ALA A 285 10.04 27.39 -21.66
C ALA A 285 10.53 28.01 -20.34
N LYS A 286 11.65 28.75 -20.38
CA LYS A 286 12.37 29.17 -19.18
C LYS A 286 11.47 29.93 -18.19
N ASN A 287 11.31 29.39 -16.98
CA ASN A 287 10.47 29.93 -15.91
C ASN A 287 8.97 30.08 -16.27
N ARG A 288 8.45 29.24 -17.16
CA ARG A 288 7.06 29.33 -17.65
C ARG A 288 6.20 28.08 -17.40
N ALA A 289 6.63 27.18 -16.52
CA ALA A 289 5.78 26.07 -16.11
C ALA A 289 4.60 26.56 -15.26
N ILE A 290 3.40 26.13 -15.61
CA ILE A 290 2.15 26.55 -14.97
C ILE A 290 1.53 25.46 -14.10
N ALA A 291 1.81 24.19 -14.40
CA ALA A 291 1.34 23.04 -13.63
C ALA A 291 2.26 21.82 -13.85
N GLY A 292 2.15 20.83 -12.96
CA GLY A 292 2.83 19.55 -13.10
C GLY A 292 2.36 18.53 -12.06
N ALA A 293 2.81 17.29 -12.21
CA ALA A 293 2.46 16.17 -11.35
C ALA A 293 2.90 16.34 -9.88
N MET A 294 4.07 16.98 -9.63
CA MET A 294 4.62 17.21 -8.29
C MET A 294 5.08 18.67 -8.16
N PRO A 295 5.09 19.29 -6.95
CA PRO A 295 5.44 20.70 -6.76
C PRO A 295 6.78 21.17 -7.37
N SER A 296 7.74 20.25 -7.48
CA SER A 296 9.04 20.47 -8.11
C SER A 296 9.02 20.65 -9.64
N TYR A 297 7.85 20.61 -10.29
CA TYR A 297 7.70 20.76 -11.75
C TYR A 297 8.37 22.02 -12.32
N LYS A 298 8.52 23.08 -11.51
CA LYS A 298 9.20 24.32 -11.90
C LYS A 298 10.68 24.09 -12.21
N HIS A 299 11.32 23.11 -11.58
CA HIS A 299 12.71 22.75 -11.82
C HIS A 299 12.95 22.16 -13.21
N ALA A 300 11.92 21.61 -13.85
CA ALA A 300 12.04 21.16 -15.23
C ALA A 300 12.41 22.32 -16.19
N VAL A 301 12.07 23.58 -15.85
CA VAL A 301 12.20 24.71 -16.78
C VAL A 301 12.91 25.93 -16.18
N ASP A 302 13.56 25.82 -15.02
CA ASP A 302 14.20 26.96 -14.36
C ASP A 302 15.53 27.40 -15.04
N GLY A 303 16.09 26.53 -15.88
CA GLY A 303 17.35 26.76 -16.58
C GLY A 303 18.59 26.47 -15.74
N ASN A 304 18.44 25.83 -14.59
CA ASN A 304 19.52 25.29 -13.78
C ASN A 304 19.56 23.76 -13.94
N GLU A 305 20.58 23.25 -14.62
CA GLU A 305 20.69 21.81 -14.89
C GLU A 305 21.12 20.99 -13.66
N HIS A 306 21.37 21.66 -12.52
CA HIS A 306 21.67 21.01 -11.24
C HIS A 306 20.45 20.79 -10.35
N THR A 307 19.33 21.47 -10.62
CA THR A 307 18.04 21.13 -10.04
C THR A 307 17.39 20.00 -10.84
N SER A 308 16.51 19.23 -10.21
CA SER A 308 15.82 18.13 -10.88
C SER A 308 14.34 18.21 -10.58
N TYR A 309 13.52 17.93 -11.60
CA TYR A 309 12.11 17.68 -11.41
C TYR A 309 11.95 16.33 -10.72
N GLY A 310 11.72 16.38 -9.42
CA GLY A 310 11.46 15.22 -8.59
C GLY A 310 11.22 15.56 -7.13
N THR A 311 10.99 14.56 -6.30
CA THR A 311 10.63 14.71 -4.88
C THR A 311 11.77 15.28 -4.03
N SER A 312 11.50 16.19 -3.07
CA SER A 312 12.55 16.71 -2.16
C SER A 312 13.14 15.63 -1.24
N SER A 313 12.37 14.58 -0.93
CA SER A 313 12.80 13.40 -0.18
C SER A 313 13.65 12.42 -1.01
N ASN A 314 13.84 12.66 -2.31
CA ASN A 314 14.42 11.72 -3.28
C ASN A 314 13.75 10.33 -3.36
N TYR A 315 12.57 10.15 -2.75
CA TYR A 315 11.91 8.86 -2.57
C TYR A 315 10.79 8.58 -3.59
N GLY A 316 9.99 9.57 -3.98
CA GLY A 316 8.78 9.32 -4.79
C GLY A 316 8.97 9.28 -6.31
N ASN A 317 10.18 9.51 -6.82
CA ASN A 317 10.44 9.52 -8.27
C ASN A 317 10.46 8.12 -8.89
N TRP A 318 10.50 7.07 -8.06
CA TRP A 318 10.82 5.70 -8.45
C TRP A 318 9.70 4.95 -9.20
N HIS A 319 8.50 5.51 -9.21
CA HIS A 319 7.28 4.80 -9.62
C HIS A 319 6.43 5.58 -10.64
N SER A 320 6.94 6.72 -11.10
CA SER A 320 6.14 7.76 -11.74
C SER A 320 5.59 7.43 -13.14
N GLY A 321 6.12 6.44 -13.84
CA GLY A 321 5.73 6.14 -15.23
C GLY A 321 4.31 5.60 -15.39
N GLU A 322 3.74 5.01 -14.34
CA GLU A 322 2.43 4.33 -14.40
C GLU A 322 1.38 4.87 -13.42
N SER A 323 1.75 5.83 -12.58
CA SER A 323 0.82 6.41 -11.61
C SER A 323 0.03 7.59 -12.18
N PHE A 324 -1.20 7.74 -11.71
CA PHE A 324 -1.98 8.95 -11.80
C PHE A 324 -1.60 9.91 -10.67
N PHE A 325 -1.12 11.11 -11.01
CA PHE A 325 -0.64 12.06 -10.02
C PHE A 325 -1.69 13.03 -9.51
N ILE A 326 -1.91 13.02 -8.20
CA ILE A 326 -2.65 14.05 -7.48
C ILE A 326 -1.69 15.20 -7.18
N SER A 327 -1.87 16.32 -7.89
CA SER A 327 -0.91 17.45 -7.92
C SER A 327 -1.31 18.66 -7.08
N ARG A 328 -2.43 18.61 -6.34
CA ARG A 328 -3.01 19.76 -5.64
C ARG A 328 -3.45 19.40 -4.23
N ASN A 329 -3.17 20.31 -3.28
CA ASN A 329 -3.69 20.20 -1.92
C ASN A 329 -5.22 20.22 -1.92
N ASN A 330 -5.83 19.65 -0.87
CA ASN A 330 -7.28 19.59 -0.69
C ASN A 330 -7.99 18.86 -1.84
N THR A 331 -7.38 17.80 -2.35
CA THR A 331 -7.99 16.99 -3.43
C THR A 331 -8.65 15.76 -2.84
N THR A 332 -9.91 15.52 -3.23
CA THR A 332 -10.62 14.27 -2.94
C THR A 332 -10.66 13.38 -4.18
N VAL A 333 -10.39 12.10 -4.03
CA VAL A 333 -10.63 11.04 -5.00
C VAL A 333 -11.69 10.13 -4.41
N TYR A 334 -12.91 10.19 -4.94
CA TYR A 334 -14.03 9.36 -4.52
C TYR A 334 -14.27 8.22 -5.51
N MET A 335 -14.13 6.98 -5.06
CA MET A 335 -14.46 5.78 -5.83
C MET A 335 -15.78 5.18 -5.32
N ALA A 336 -16.87 5.43 -6.04
CA ALA A 336 -18.20 4.99 -5.62
C ALA A 336 -18.29 3.46 -5.46
N PRO A 337 -19.21 2.94 -4.62
CA PRO A 337 -19.53 1.51 -4.61
C PRO A 337 -19.83 1.00 -6.02
N GLY A 338 -19.17 -0.08 -6.44
CA GLY A 338 -19.28 -0.62 -7.80
C GLY A 338 -18.39 0.05 -8.85
N ALA A 339 -17.54 1.02 -8.47
CA ALA A 339 -16.46 1.51 -9.34
C ALA A 339 -15.24 0.60 -9.25
N VAL A 340 -14.59 0.35 -10.40
CA VAL A 340 -13.29 -0.30 -10.49
C VAL A 340 -12.36 0.62 -11.28
N CYS A 341 -11.30 1.09 -10.63
CA CYS A 341 -10.29 1.97 -11.22
C CYS A 341 -9.02 1.16 -11.47
N TYR A 342 -8.64 0.98 -12.74
CA TYR A 342 -7.40 0.33 -13.12
C TYR A 342 -6.23 1.29 -13.05
N GLY A 343 -5.17 0.93 -12.32
CA GLY A 343 -3.92 1.68 -12.29
C GLY A 343 -3.37 1.92 -10.89
N SER A 344 -2.66 3.04 -10.74
CA SER A 344 -1.97 3.46 -9.51
C SER A 344 -2.20 4.95 -9.28
N ILE A 345 -2.15 5.40 -8.01
CA ILE A 345 -2.28 6.80 -7.63
C ILE A 345 -1.03 7.23 -6.86
N SER A 346 -0.45 8.36 -7.25
CA SER A 346 0.72 8.93 -6.59
C SER A 346 0.53 10.41 -6.26
N SER A 347 1.23 10.86 -5.23
CA SER A 347 1.32 12.26 -4.83
C SER A 347 2.58 12.45 -3.99
N ASP A 348 3.19 13.62 -4.09
CA ASP A 348 4.35 13.99 -3.31
C ASP A 348 4.28 15.46 -2.91
N GLU A 349 4.54 15.75 -1.63
CA GLU A 349 4.47 17.10 -1.04
C GLU A 349 3.11 17.78 -1.24
N VAL A 350 2.04 16.98 -1.15
CA VAL A 350 0.66 17.45 -1.25
C VAL A 350 -0.10 17.10 0.02
N ASP A 351 -0.76 18.11 0.57
CA ASP A 351 -1.50 18.00 1.84
C ASP A 351 -3.00 17.87 1.61
N HIS A 352 -3.69 17.28 2.60
CA HIS A 352 -5.14 17.14 2.62
C HIS A 352 -5.70 16.40 1.39
N VAL A 353 -4.97 15.40 0.91
CA VAL A 353 -5.46 14.44 -0.10
C VAL A 353 -6.32 13.40 0.59
N THR A 354 -7.55 13.23 0.12
CA THR A 354 -8.45 12.16 0.60
C THR A 354 -8.77 11.21 -0.53
N ILE A 355 -8.40 9.94 -0.42
CA ILE A 355 -8.85 8.88 -1.34
C ILE A 355 -9.83 8.00 -0.57
N ARG A 356 -11.11 8.01 -0.97
CA ARG A 356 -12.18 7.37 -0.21
C ARG A 356 -13.22 6.69 -1.09
N GLY A 357 -14.05 5.85 -0.47
CA GLY A 357 -15.21 5.25 -1.12
C GLY A 357 -15.39 3.78 -0.76
N ARG A 358 -16.03 3.03 -1.65
CA ARG A 358 -16.17 1.56 -1.61
C ARG A 358 -15.84 0.90 -2.95
N GLY A 359 -15.21 1.65 -3.85
CA GLY A 359 -14.69 1.13 -5.10
C GLY A 359 -13.43 0.29 -4.89
N ILE A 360 -12.97 -0.29 -6.00
CA ILE A 360 -11.77 -1.13 -6.08
C ILE A 360 -10.71 -0.40 -6.89
N LEU A 361 -9.50 -0.26 -6.34
CA LEU A 361 -8.30 0.07 -7.10
C LEU A 361 -7.63 -1.24 -7.52
N ASP A 362 -7.49 -1.45 -8.83
CA ASP A 362 -7.09 -2.71 -9.43
C ASP A 362 -5.80 -2.53 -10.25
N GLY A 363 -4.72 -3.18 -9.83
CA GLY A 363 -3.44 -3.13 -10.52
C GLY A 363 -3.28 -4.16 -11.65
N SER A 364 -4.29 -4.97 -11.97
CA SER A 364 -4.19 -6.06 -12.96
C SER A 364 -3.83 -5.63 -14.39
N GLN A 365 -4.02 -4.36 -14.75
CA GLN A 365 -3.61 -3.77 -16.04
C GLN A 365 -2.22 -3.12 -16.02
N LEU A 366 -1.54 -3.18 -14.87
CA LEU A 366 -0.14 -2.83 -14.73
C LEU A 366 0.72 -4.08 -14.92
N GLN A 367 1.98 -3.87 -15.25
CA GLN A 367 2.91 -4.95 -15.53
C GLN A 367 3.32 -5.66 -14.21
N HIS A 368 3.32 -6.99 -14.18
CA HIS A 368 3.72 -7.78 -13.00
C HIS A 368 5.08 -8.45 -13.27
N THR A 369 5.87 -8.69 -12.22
CA THR A 369 7.21 -9.30 -12.22
C THR A 369 7.28 -10.64 -11.48
N ASN A 370 6.25 -11.05 -10.74
CA ASN A 370 6.25 -12.29 -9.93
C ASN A 370 6.75 -13.55 -10.69
N PRO A 371 7.72 -14.34 -10.17
CA PRO A 371 8.37 -14.27 -8.85
C PRO A 371 9.60 -13.37 -8.76
N GLN A 372 9.93 -12.61 -9.81
CA GLN A 372 11.01 -11.64 -9.71
C GLN A 372 10.57 -10.48 -8.79
N PRO A 373 11.49 -9.95 -7.97
CA PRO A 373 11.23 -8.76 -7.16
C PRO A 373 10.62 -7.62 -7.98
N GLY A 374 9.60 -6.97 -7.42
CA GLY A 374 8.89 -5.84 -8.02
C GLY A 374 9.60 -4.50 -7.85
N GLU A 375 10.85 -4.49 -7.38
CA GLU A 375 11.62 -3.27 -7.11
C GLU A 375 11.69 -2.37 -8.37
N GLY A 376 11.18 -1.13 -8.25
CA GLY A 376 11.07 -0.18 -9.38
C GLY A 376 9.76 -0.26 -10.19
N ARG A 377 8.81 -1.12 -9.80
CA ARG A 377 7.41 -1.13 -10.27
C ARG A 377 6.56 -0.16 -9.44
N THR A 378 5.51 0.42 -10.01
CA THR A 378 4.62 1.27 -9.22
C THR A 378 3.87 0.44 -8.17
N GLY A 379 3.75 0.97 -6.96
CA GLY A 379 2.77 0.47 -6.00
C GLY A 379 1.35 0.94 -6.32
N ALA A 380 0.37 0.59 -5.48
CA ALA A 380 -1.01 0.99 -5.75
C ALA A 380 -1.30 2.44 -5.36
N ILE A 381 -0.97 2.87 -4.14
CA ILE A 381 -1.15 4.24 -3.66
C ILE A 381 0.09 4.76 -2.94
N TRP A 382 0.65 5.86 -3.42
CA TRP A 382 1.82 6.52 -2.84
C TRP A 382 1.50 7.99 -2.53
N LEU A 383 1.35 8.35 -1.27
CA LEU A 383 1.14 9.73 -0.82
C LEU A 383 2.30 10.14 0.09
N SER A 384 3.42 10.55 -0.51
CA SER A 384 4.67 10.82 0.22
C SER A 384 4.80 12.29 0.62
N SER A 385 5.54 12.54 1.70
CA SER A 385 5.96 13.90 2.11
C SER A 385 4.82 14.90 2.36
N GLY A 386 3.58 14.42 2.55
CA GLY A 386 2.38 15.24 2.73
C GLY A 386 1.86 15.22 4.17
N SER A 387 0.93 16.12 4.46
CA SER A 387 0.28 16.24 5.76
C SER A 387 -1.23 16.02 5.67
N ASP A 388 -1.78 15.36 6.69
CA ASP A 388 -3.23 15.17 6.84
C ASP A 388 -3.89 14.45 5.65
N ASN A 389 -3.14 13.55 5.02
CA ASN A 389 -3.64 12.70 3.94
C ASN A 389 -4.41 11.51 4.50
N VAL A 390 -5.52 11.15 3.86
CA VAL A 390 -6.47 10.15 4.33
C VAL A 390 -6.78 9.14 3.22
N LEU A 391 -6.64 7.86 3.54
CA LEU A 391 -7.16 6.75 2.73
C LEU A 391 -8.28 6.05 3.51
N GLU A 392 -9.48 5.93 2.93
CA GLU A 392 -10.65 5.39 3.63
C GLU A 392 -11.51 4.44 2.77
N GLY A 393 -11.72 3.21 3.26
CA GLY A 393 -12.84 2.36 2.83
C GLY A 393 -12.69 1.59 1.50
N ILE A 394 -11.76 2.00 0.63
CA ILE A 394 -11.54 1.34 -0.66
C ILE A 394 -10.88 -0.05 -0.49
N THR A 395 -11.01 -0.89 -1.52
CA THR A 395 -10.29 -2.16 -1.63
C THR A 395 -9.19 -2.03 -2.68
N ILE A 396 -7.99 -2.54 -2.38
CA ILE A 396 -6.88 -2.70 -3.33
C ILE A 396 -6.73 -4.18 -3.67
N ILE A 397 -6.68 -4.50 -4.96
CA ILE A 397 -6.37 -5.83 -5.48
C ILE A 397 -5.28 -5.75 -6.56
N ASP A 398 -4.56 -6.85 -6.72
CA ASP A 398 -3.48 -7.01 -7.71
C ASP A 398 -2.47 -5.83 -7.72
N PRO A 399 -2.01 -5.30 -6.56
CA PRO A 399 -0.98 -4.26 -6.56
C PRO A 399 0.34 -4.83 -7.11
N THR A 400 1.05 -4.06 -7.95
CA THR A 400 2.26 -4.55 -8.63
C THR A 400 3.57 -4.40 -7.84
N MET A 401 3.46 -3.86 -6.63
CA MET A 401 4.51 -3.57 -5.66
C MET A 401 3.81 -3.12 -4.35
N TRP A 402 4.51 -2.43 -3.44
CA TRP A 402 3.96 -1.89 -2.19
C TRP A 402 2.58 -1.25 -2.36
N ALA A 403 1.57 -1.77 -1.66
CA ALA A 403 0.18 -1.40 -1.87
C ALA A 403 -0.09 0.04 -1.42
N VAL A 404 0.34 0.42 -0.22
CA VAL A 404 0.11 1.75 0.34
C VAL A 404 1.40 2.29 0.94
N VAL A 405 1.83 3.46 0.45
CA VAL A 405 3.03 4.14 0.93
C VAL A 405 2.69 5.57 1.31
N MET A 406 2.83 5.89 2.59
CA MET A 406 2.66 7.26 3.10
C MET A 406 3.88 7.66 3.93
N ASN A 407 5.06 7.49 3.34
CA ASN A 407 6.34 7.79 3.98
C ASN A 407 6.58 9.29 4.08
N PHE A 408 7.43 9.68 5.04
CA PHE A 408 7.79 11.08 5.32
C PHE A 408 6.58 11.99 5.60
N SER A 409 5.46 11.42 6.03
CA SER A 409 4.19 12.13 6.15
C SER A 409 3.90 12.53 7.59
N THR A 410 3.11 13.58 7.75
CA THR A 410 2.64 14.04 9.07
C THR A 410 1.15 13.76 9.20
N ARG A 411 0.75 13.04 10.26
CA ARG A 411 -0.63 12.60 10.50
C ARG A 411 -1.28 11.84 9.33
N PRO A 412 -0.60 10.86 8.68
CA PRO A 412 -1.25 10.03 7.68
C PRO A 412 -2.32 9.13 8.31
N ILE A 413 -3.46 8.95 7.64
CA ILE A 413 -4.56 8.09 8.12
C ILE A 413 -4.90 7.05 7.06
N VAL A 414 -4.91 5.77 7.46
CA VAL A 414 -5.46 4.67 6.68
C VAL A 414 -6.56 3.99 7.49
N LYS A 415 -7.79 3.99 6.95
CA LYS A 415 -8.98 3.55 7.70
C LYS A 415 -9.86 2.61 6.87
N ASN A 416 -10.30 1.51 7.47
CA ASN A 416 -11.32 0.64 6.90
C ASN A 416 -11.01 0.09 5.49
N MET A 417 -9.72 0.00 5.13
CA MET A 417 -9.27 -0.49 3.83
C MET A 417 -9.07 -2.01 3.81
N ASN A 418 -9.18 -2.59 2.62
CA ASN A 418 -8.87 -3.99 2.39
C ASN A 418 -7.77 -4.10 1.34
N ILE A 419 -6.73 -4.88 1.59
CA ILE A 419 -5.62 -5.13 0.67
C ILE A 419 -5.49 -6.64 0.50
N ILE A 420 -5.57 -7.12 -0.74
CA ILE A 420 -5.27 -8.51 -1.11
C ILE A 420 -4.27 -8.49 -2.26
N ALA A 421 -3.14 -9.16 -2.07
CA ALA A 421 -2.06 -9.20 -3.05
C ALA A 421 -1.53 -10.62 -3.26
N TYR A 422 -0.84 -10.82 -4.38
CA TYR A 422 -0.20 -12.10 -4.75
C TYR A 422 1.24 -11.95 -5.26
N GLU A 423 1.70 -10.72 -5.46
CA GLU A 423 3.01 -10.43 -6.06
C GLU A 423 4.09 -10.27 -5.00
N VAL A 424 5.30 -10.80 -5.27
CA VAL A 424 6.50 -10.52 -4.47
C VAL A 424 6.68 -9.01 -4.28
N ASN A 425 7.04 -8.57 -3.07
CA ASN A 425 7.16 -7.16 -2.68
C ASN A 425 5.85 -6.35 -2.77
N ALA A 426 4.70 -7.02 -2.78
CA ALA A 426 3.42 -6.35 -2.58
C ALA A 426 3.11 -6.16 -1.10
N ASP A 427 3.99 -5.47 -0.38
CA ASP A 427 3.78 -5.07 1.02
C ASP A 427 2.44 -4.35 1.22
N GLY A 428 1.91 -4.38 2.43
CA GLY A 428 0.70 -3.66 2.80
C GLY A 428 0.91 -2.15 2.95
N ILE A 429 1.02 -1.67 4.19
CA ILE A 429 1.03 -0.23 4.51
C ILE A 429 2.37 0.21 5.10
N HIS A 430 2.98 1.23 4.50
CA HIS A 430 4.24 1.84 4.93
C HIS A 430 4.05 3.24 5.51
N PHE A 431 4.54 3.47 6.74
CA PHE A 431 4.63 4.78 7.43
C PHE A 431 6.08 5.14 7.82
N SER A 432 7.07 4.72 7.04
CA SER A 432 8.49 5.00 7.29
C SER A 432 8.78 6.52 7.24
N GLY A 433 9.58 7.02 8.19
CA GLY A 433 9.92 8.45 8.30
C GLY A 433 8.74 9.36 8.63
N SER A 434 7.60 8.80 9.03
CA SER A 434 6.37 9.56 9.28
C SER A 434 6.14 9.80 10.77
N ASN A 435 5.18 10.66 11.10
CA ASN A 435 4.80 10.87 12.50
C ASN A 435 3.29 11.05 12.70
N HIS A 436 2.80 10.72 13.90
CA HIS A 436 1.39 10.89 14.31
C HIS A 436 0.36 10.18 13.42
N GLY A 437 0.78 9.11 12.74
CA GLY A 437 -0.06 8.34 11.83
C GLY A 437 -1.01 7.35 12.52
N LEU A 438 -2.14 7.08 11.86
CA LEU A 438 -3.16 6.12 12.31
C LEU A 438 -3.47 5.10 11.21
N ILE A 439 -3.38 3.81 11.54
CA ILE A 439 -3.90 2.71 10.72
C ILE A 439 -5.01 2.03 11.53
N THR A 440 -6.23 1.94 11.00
CA THR A 440 -7.31 1.27 11.73
C THR A 440 -8.38 0.60 10.88
N GLY A 441 -8.92 -0.54 11.36
CA GLY A 441 -10.03 -1.20 10.68
C GLY A 441 -9.63 -1.90 9.39
N VAL A 442 -8.33 -2.16 9.17
CA VAL A 442 -7.84 -2.70 7.90
C VAL A 442 -7.85 -4.23 7.87
N PHE A 443 -8.05 -4.79 6.68
CA PHE A 443 -7.69 -6.17 6.36
C PHE A 443 -6.52 -6.16 5.38
N ILE A 444 -5.48 -6.92 5.68
CA ILE A 444 -4.32 -7.07 4.78
C ILE A 444 -4.02 -8.55 4.63
N ARG A 445 -3.85 -8.99 3.38
CA ARG A 445 -3.32 -10.30 3.04
C ARG A 445 -2.36 -10.18 1.86
N THR A 446 -1.07 -10.35 2.11
CA THR A 446 -0.03 -10.20 1.08
C THR A 446 1.07 -11.26 1.25
N PRO A 447 1.85 -11.57 0.20
CA PRO A 447 3.03 -12.42 0.28
C PRO A 447 4.29 -11.65 0.68
N ASP A 448 4.15 -10.53 1.39
CA ASP A 448 5.27 -9.73 1.90
C ASP A 448 4.83 -9.01 3.18
N ASP A 449 5.51 -7.95 3.57
CA ASP A 449 5.27 -7.30 4.86
C ASP A 449 3.91 -6.57 4.95
N ASP A 450 3.03 -6.90 5.91
CA ASP A 450 1.70 -6.26 6.00
C ASP A 450 1.77 -4.80 6.50
N ILE A 451 2.57 -4.52 7.56
CA ILE A 451 2.74 -3.19 8.16
C ILE A 451 4.23 -2.88 8.32
N VAL A 452 4.67 -1.75 7.75
CA VAL A 452 6.08 -1.44 7.59
C VAL A 452 6.47 -0.06 8.12
N MET A 453 7.56 -0.01 8.89
CA MET A 453 8.21 1.23 9.34
C MET A 453 9.74 1.06 9.32
N TYR A 454 10.37 1.48 8.24
CA TYR A 454 11.82 1.40 7.99
C TYR A 454 12.59 2.61 8.53
N HIS A 455 13.88 2.41 8.78
CA HIS A 455 14.89 3.45 9.05
C HIS A 455 15.20 4.26 7.77
N TYR A 456 14.19 4.91 7.22
CA TYR A 456 14.30 5.88 6.11
C TYR A 456 14.31 7.33 6.61
N GLY A 457 13.74 7.58 7.78
CA GLY A 457 13.78 8.85 8.49
C GLY A 457 13.22 8.68 9.91
N PRO A 458 13.30 9.74 10.76
CA PRO A 458 12.72 9.70 12.10
C PRO A 458 11.24 9.33 12.05
N THR A 459 10.86 8.29 12.79
CA THR A 459 9.49 7.74 12.80
C THR A 459 8.93 7.77 14.20
N SER A 460 7.73 8.36 14.42
CA SER A 460 7.19 8.45 15.79
C SER A 460 5.68 8.59 15.93
N PHE A 461 5.16 8.22 17.10
CA PHE A 461 3.76 8.46 17.50
C PHE A 461 2.72 7.81 16.57
N HIS A 462 3.01 6.64 16.03
CA HIS A 462 2.04 5.89 15.23
C HIS A 462 1.15 4.99 16.10
N THR A 463 -0.11 4.85 15.68
CA THR A 463 -1.04 3.86 16.23
C THR A 463 -1.57 2.97 15.10
N VAL A 464 -1.46 1.66 15.28
CA VAL A 464 -2.08 0.63 14.42
C VAL A 464 -3.08 -0.14 15.27
N GLN A 465 -4.36 -0.17 14.88
CA GLN A 465 -5.39 -0.76 15.73
C GLN A 465 -6.63 -1.31 15.05
N ASN A 466 -7.31 -2.27 15.70
CA ASN A 466 -8.58 -2.83 15.25
C ASN A 466 -8.47 -3.46 13.84
N SER A 467 -7.42 -4.23 13.60
CA SER A 467 -7.06 -4.71 12.25
C SER A 467 -6.87 -6.22 12.23
N VAL A 468 -7.06 -6.81 11.05
CA VAL A 468 -6.84 -8.23 10.79
C VAL A 468 -5.79 -8.38 9.70
N LEU A 469 -4.73 -9.13 9.99
CA LEU A 469 -3.54 -9.23 9.15
C LEU A 469 -3.27 -10.70 8.80
N TRP A 470 -2.79 -10.97 7.59
CA TRP A 470 -2.45 -12.30 7.10
C TRP A 470 -1.21 -12.20 6.21
N GLY A 471 -0.03 -12.45 6.78
CA GLY A 471 1.19 -12.58 6.01
C GLY A 471 1.25 -13.96 5.37
N ASP A 472 1.03 -14.05 4.06
CA ASP A 472 1.25 -15.29 3.31
C ASP A 472 2.73 -15.64 3.23
N ASP A 473 3.62 -14.65 3.38
CA ASP A 473 5.09 -14.74 3.43
C ASP A 473 5.68 -13.55 4.21
N ALA A 474 6.99 -13.59 4.52
CA ALA A 474 7.74 -12.56 5.25
C ALA A 474 7.21 -12.21 6.66
N HIS A 475 6.84 -10.96 6.93
CA HIS A 475 6.46 -10.50 8.26
C HIS A 475 5.04 -9.91 8.28
N THR A 476 4.39 -9.95 9.43
CA THR A 476 3.11 -9.23 9.59
C THR A 476 3.37 -7.78 9.99
N ILE A 477 4.22 -7.55 11.00
CA ILE A 477 4.60 -6.21 11.45
C ILE A 477 6.12 -6.14 11.43
N LEU A 478 6.66 -5.28 10.58
CA LEU A 478 8.09 -5.07 10.40
C LEU A 478 8.49 -3.63 10.74
N ILE A 479 9.28 -3.49 11.81
CA ILE A 479 9.81 -2.22 12.29
C ILE A 479 11.33 -2.29 12.27
N GLY A 480 11.97 -1.31 11.64
CA GLY A 480 13.40 -1.39 11.31
C GLY A 480 13.63 -2.04 9.96
N LEU A 481 14.86 -2.43 9.62
CA LEU A 481 15.42 -2.37 8.25
C LEU A 481 15.64 -0.93 7.77
N GLY A 482 16.34 -0.78 6.64
CA GLY A 482 16.93 0.51 6.24
C GLY A 482 18.14 0.86 7.11
N SER A 483 18.87 1.90 6.72
CA SER A 483 20.09 2.32 7.41
C SER A 483 20.37 3.81 7.21
N GLU A 484 19.34 4.62 6.94
CA GLU A 484 19.54 6.07 6.88
C GLU A 484 20.02 6.56 8.25
N PRO A 485 21.10 7.36 8.32
CA PRO A 485 21.59 7.89 9.59
C PRO A 485 20.51 8.70 10.32
N ASP A 486 20.49 8.62 11.65
CA ASP A 486 19.56 9.34 12.54
C ASP A 486 18.06 9.05 12.30
N ALA A 487 17.73 7.99 11.55
CA ALA A 487 16.37 7.53 11.28
C ALA A 487 15.77 6.69 12.44
N HIS A 488 15.83 7.22 13.66
CA HIS A 488 15.33 6.52 14.85
C HIS A 488 13.80 6.34 14.83
N ILE A 489 13.33 5.24 15.41
CA ILE A 489 11.92 4.88 15.51
C ILE A 489 11.52 4.86 16.99
N THR A 490 10.45 5.57 17.36
CA THR A 490 10.01 5.65 18.76
C THR A 490 8.50 5.79 18.93
N ASP A 491 7.97 5.39 20.07
CA ASP A 491 6.60 5.71 20.51
C ASP A 491 5.53 5.15 19.55
N LEU A 492 5.59 3.85 19.28
CA LEU A 492 4.64 3.15 18.41
C LEU A 492 3.70 2.26 19.24
N THR A 493 2.41 2.30 18.92
CA THR A 493 1.39 1.46 19.55
C THR A 493 0.70 0.58 18.51
N PHE A 494 0.71 -0.73 18.75
CA PHE A 494 -0.04 -1.74 18.02
C PHE A 494 -1.05 -2.33 18.99
N GLN A 495 -2.35 -2.15 18.73
CA GLN A 495 -3.36 -2.61 19.67
C GLN A 495 -4.58 -3.26 19.03
N ASN A 496 -5.09 -4.31 19.66
CA ASN A 496 -6.28 -5.01 19.17
C ASN A 496 -6.13 -5.49 17.71
N ILE A 497 -5.17 -6.39 17.49
CA ILE A 497 -4.85 -6.93 16.16
C ILE A 497 -4.99 -8.44 16.19
N ASP A 498 -5.66 -8.99 15.16
CA ASP A 498 -5.69 -10.42 14.87
C ASP A 498 -4.74 -10.74 13.72
N VAL A 499 -3.88 -11.74 13.92
CA VAL A 499 -2.95 -12.23 12.89
C VAL A 499 -3.34 -13.65 12.54
N LEU A 500 -3.73 -13.86 11.29
CA LEU A 500 -4.33 -15.10 10.82
C LEU A 500 -3.32 -16.12 10.33
N ASN A 501 -2.16 -15.65 9.85
CA ASN A 501 -1.05 -16.47 9.42
C ASN A 501 0.24 -15.63 9.33
N GLN A 502 1.38 -16.32 9.34
CA GLN A 502 2.70 -15.81 8.96
C GLN A 502 3.57 -17.01 8.59
N GLN A 503 4.48 -16.84 7.63
CA GLN A 503 5.59 -17.78 7.44
C GLN A 503 6.85 -17.05 6.96
N GLY A 504 8.01 -17.55 7.38
CA GLY A 504 9.29 -17.00 6.97
C GLY A 504 9.70 -17.41 5.55
N VAL A 505 10.51 -16.56 4.93
CA VAL A 505 11.02 -16.72 3.55
C VAL A 505 12.54 -16.58 3.50
N TYR A 506 13.13 -16.85 2.33
CA TYR A 506 14.56 -16.69 2.00
C TYR A 506 15.52 -17.40 2.97
N VAL A 507 15.82 -16.77 4.11
CA VAL A 507 16.54 -17.37 5.25
C VAL A 507 15.52 -17.48 6.39
N ILE A 508 14.97 -18.69 6.56
CA ILE A 508 13.77 -18.98 7.36
C ILE A 508 13.88 -18.55 8.84
N ASP A 509 15.07 -18.61 9.43
CA ASP A 509 15.31 -18.19 10.82
C ASP A 509 15.53 -16.67 10.94
N LYS A 510 15.57 -15.96 9.81
CA LYS A 510 15.95 -14.54 9.73
C LYS A 510 14.87 -13.63 9.16
N PHE A 511 14.20 -14.00 8.08
CA PHE A 511 13.09 -13.24 7.50
C PHE A 511 11.77 -13.90 7.90
N THR A 512 11.54 -13.88 9.21
CA THR A 512 10.34 -14.43 9.86
C THR A 512 10.04 -13.64 11.13
N GLY A 513 8.81 -13.81 11.63
CA GLY A 513 8.31 -13.19 12.83
C GLY A 513 7.05 -12.38 12.55
N VAL A 514 5.97 -12.67 13.28
CA VAL A 514 4.77 -11.82 13.27
C VAL A 514 5.12 -10.41 13.75
N LEU A 515 5.79 -10.30 14.90
CA LEU A 515 6.26 -9.02 15.45
C LEU A 515 7.77 -8.91 15.27
N LYS A 516 8.22 -8.20 14.23
CA LYS A 516 9.63 -8.05 13.89
C LYS A 516 10.13 -6.66 14.25
N LEU A 517 11.14 -6.60 15.12
CA LEU A 517 11.94 -5.41 15.37
C LEU A 517 13.38 -5.67 14.92
N TRP A 518 13.88 -4.85 14.00
CA TRP A 518 15.20 -5.02 13.41
C TRP A 518 15.97 -3.71 13.33
N ALA A 519 16.58 -3.31 14.46
CA ALA A 519 17.38 -2.09 14.51
C ALA A 519 18.66 -2.27 13.69
N ASN A 520 18.92 -1.32 12.76
CA ASN A 520 20.02 -1.41 11.81
C ASN A 520 20.65 -0.04 11.51
N GLY A 521 21.87 0.00 10.97
CA GLY A 521 22.55 1.24 10.60
C GLY A 521 22.90 2.16 11.77
N GLY A 522 23.02 1.61 13.00
CA GLY A 522 23.23 2.38 14.23
C GLY A 522 21.96 3.07 14.75
N ASN A 523 20.79 2.77 14.17
CA ASN A 523 19.53 3.39 14.57
C ASN A 523 18.91 2.75 15.81
N HIS A 524 17.99 3.48 16.42
CA HIS A 524 17.29 3.04 17.63
C HIS A 524 15.83 2.73 17.33
N ILE A 525 15.29 1.71 17.99
CA ILE A 525 13.87 1.40 18.10
C ILE A 525 13.50 1.46 19.58
N ARG A 526 12.66 2.42 19.99
CA ARG A 526 12.31 2.62 21.40
C ARG A 526 10.81 2.76 21.65
N ASN A 527 10.38 2.47 22.88
CA ASN A 527 9.01 2.74 23.34
C ASN A 527 7.94 2.10 22.43
N ILE A 528 8.02 0.78 22.27
CA ILE A 528 7.08 0.03 21.42
C ILE A 528 6.09 -0.72 22.30
N LEU A 529 4.80 -0.53 22.05
CA LEU A 529 3.73 -1.26 22.73
C LEU A 529 3.00 -2.16 21.75
N PHE A 530 3.02 -3.46 22.01
CA PHE A 530 2.14 -4.46 21.41
C PHE A 530 1.10 -4.87 22.46
N LYS A 531 -0.17 -4.52 22.23
CA LYS A 531 -1.24 -4.74 23.20
C LYS A 531 -2.42 -5.50 22.58
N ASP A 532 -2.95 -6.51 23.26
CA ASP A 532 -4.13 -7.25 22.77
C ASP A 532 -3.90 -7.80 21.34
N ILE A 533 -2.80 -8.54 21.16
CA ILE A 533 -2.43 -9.17 19.88
C ILE A 533 -2.80 -10.65 19.93
N ARG A 534 -3.54 -11.14 18.93
CA ARG A 534 -4.05 -12.51 18.89
C ARG A 534 -3.57 -13.17 17.60
N ILE A 535 -2.76 -14.21 17.74
CA ILE A 535 -2.09 -14.88 16.63
C ILE A 535 -2.66 -16.28 16.55
N GLU A 536 -3.27 -16.58 15.41
CA GLU A 536 -3.83 -17.90 15.12
C GLU A 536 -2.74 -18.93 14.85
N ALA A 537 -3.11 -20.21 14.79
CA ALA A 537 -2.17 -21.25 14.38
C ALA A 537 -1.69 -21.00 12.93
N PHE A 538 -0.38 -21.12 12.72
CA PHE A 538 0.27 -20.95 11.42
C PHE A 538 0.05 -22.16 10.50
N ARG A 539 0.07 -21.91 9.18
CA ARG A 539 0.07 -22.97 8.16
C ARG A 539 1.31 -23.84 8.24
N ASP A 540 2.48 -23.18 8.23
CA ASP A 540 3.80 -23.79 8.22
C ASP A 540 4.56 -23.36 9.47
N PRO A 541 4.20 -23.86 10.66
CA PRO A 541 4.70 -23.33 11.93
C PRO A 541 6.23 -23.38 11.99
N TYR A 542 6.88 -24.42 11.46
CA TYR A 542 8.36 -24.54 11.44
C TYR A 542 9.07 -23.42 10.65
N LYS A 543 8.35 -22.64 9.83
CA LYS A 543 8.86 -21.45 9.15
C LYS A 543 8.51 -20.14 9.87
N ALA A 544 7.61 -20.17 10.83
CA ALA A 544 7.03 -19.01 11.47
C ALA A 544 7.61 -18.78 12.88
N ALA A 545 7.50 -17.55 13.37
CA ALA A 545 7.83 -17.20 14.74
C ALA A 545 6.85 -16.14 15.27
N VAL A 546 6.56 -16.16 16.57
CA VAL A 546 5.67 -15.15 17.20
C VAL A 546 6.31 -13.75 17.16
N PHE A 547 7.61 -13.65 17.45
CA PHE A 547 8.33 -12.39 17.35
C PHE A 547 9.84 -12.60 17.19
N GLN A 548 10.52 -11.61 16.62
CA GLN A 548 11.97 -11.51 16.65
C GLN A 548 12.40 -10.06 16.88
N PHE A 549 13.21 -9.83 17.92
CA PHE A 549 13.86 -8.55 18.20
C PHE A 549 15.36 -8.73 18.04
N ARG A 550 15.95 -8.07 17.04
CA ARG A 550 17.34 -8.34 16.65
C ARG A 550 18.08 -7.10 16.19
N THR A 551 19.40 -7.10 16.40
CA THR A 551 20.30 -5.99 16.04
C THR A 551 21.52 -6.44 15.22
N ASP A 552 21.48 -7.65 14.66
CA ASP A 552 22.50 -8.17 13.74
C ASP A 552 22.18 -7.85 12.28
N GLU A 553 23.18 -8.00 11.39
CA GLU A 553 23.05 -7.80 9.95
C GLU A 553 21.84 -8.46 9.38
N ARG A 554 21.26 -7.81 8.35
CA ARG A 554 20.38 -8.46 7.38
C ARG A 554 21.17 -9.35 6.44
N PHE A 555 22.32 -8.91 5.94
CA PHE A 555 23.25 -9.71 5.14
C PHE A 555 24.70 -9.48 5.57
N PRO A 556 25.59 -10.49 5.45
CA PRO A 556 27.02 -10.33 5.70
C PRO A 556 27.61 -9.07 5.06
N GLY A 557 28.08 -8.14 5.88
CA GLY A 557 28.69 -6.88 5.44
C GLY A 557 27.75 -5.68 5.38
N ASP A 558 26.48 -5.81 5.75
CA ASP A 558 25.56 -4.67 5.93
C ASP A 558 26.05 -3.76 7.10
N LEU A 559 25.58 -2.51 7.12
CA LEU A 559 25.82 -1.60 8.24
C LEU A 559 25.01 -2.03 9.45
N ASP A 560 25.63 -2.82 10.30
CA ASP A 560 24.96 -3.46 11.42
C ASP A 560 24.82 -2.61 12.66
N GLY A 561 23.76 -2.95 13.38
CA GLY A 561 23.62 -2.60 14.78
C GLY A 561 22.65 -1.48 15.02
N GLY A 562 22.39 -1.28 16.31
CA GLY A 562 21.36 -0.39 16.77
C GLY A 562 20.90 -0.80 18.16
N ILE A 563 19.94 -0.07 18.70
CA ILE A 563 19.43 -0.31 20.04
C ILE A 563 17.94 -0.59 19.97
N ILE A 564 17.50 -1.70 20.55
CA ILE A 564 16.08 -1.94 20.81
C ILE A 564 15.86 -1.77 22.31
N GLN A 565 14.99 -0.84 22.70
CA GLN A 565 14.77 -0.55 24.12
C GLN A 565 13.32 -0.25 24.47
N ASN A 566 12.87 -0.67 25.65
CA ASN A 566 11.54 -0.36 26.17
C ASN A 566 10.43 -0.88 25.25
N VAL A 567 10.40 -2.21 25.09
CA VAL A 567 9.39 -2.92 24.30
C VAL A 567 8.45 -3.65 25.25
N THR A 568 7.15 -3.39 25.14
CA THR A 568 6.12 -4.07 25.94
C THR A 568 5.25 -4.93 25.06
N LEU A 569 5.16 -6.21 25.41
CA LEU A 569 4.13 -7.15 24.95
C LEU A 569 3.10 -7.24 26.09
N ASP A 570 1.87 -6.78 25.89
CA ASP A 570 0.79 -6.81 26.90
C ASP A 570 -0.44 -7.53 26.35
N ASN A 571 -0.80 -8.67 26.92
CA ASN A 571 -1.90 -9.51 26.47
C ASN A 571 -1.73 -9.97 25.00
N VAL A 572 -0.58 -10.59 24.71
CA VAL A 572 -0.33 -11.29 23.45
C VAL A 572 -0.78 -12.75 23.61
N THR A 573 -1.40 -13.34 22.60
CA THR A 573 -1.77 -14.77 22.59
C THR A 573 -1.37 -15.40 21.28
N TYR A 574 -0.69 -16.54 21.31
CA TYR A 574 -0.47 -17.40 20.16
C TYR A 574 -1.20 -18.73 20.36
N ARG A 575 -2.08 -19.14 19.44
CA ARG A 575 -2.93 -20.32 19.60
C ARG A 575 -2.35 -21.62 19.03
N GLY A 576 -1.31 -21.52 18.20
CA GLY A 576 -0.70 -22.70 17.57
C GLY A 576 0.38 -23.37 18.42
N SER A 577 1.16 -24.24 17.76
CA SER A 577 2.37 -24.87 18.31
C SER A 577 3.27 -25.36 17.18
N GLY A 578 4.51 -25.73 17.49
CA GLY A 578 5.47 -26.27 16.53
C GLY A 578 6.22 -25.19 15.74
N GLU A 579 6.06 -23.94 16.15
CA GLU A 579 6.70 -22.78 15.56
C GLU A 579 8.18 -22.65 15.96
N GLN A 580 8.94 -21.86 15.23
CA GLN A 580 10.29 -21.51 15.66
C GLN A 580 10.25 -20.70 16.94
N LYS A 581 11.30 -20.82 17.76
CA LYS A 581 11.41 -20.01 18.96
C LYS A 581 11.39 -18.52 18.64
N ALA A 582 10.66 -17.76 19.43
CA ALA A 582 10.77 -16.31 19.38
C ALA A 582 12.20 -15.89 19.81
N LEU A 583 12.71 -14.80 19.26
CA LEU A 583 14.13 -14.41 19.45
C LEU A 583 14.26 -13.01 20.04
N ILE A 584 15.16 -12.86 21.02
CA ILE A 584 15.69 -11.56 21.46
C ILE A 584 17.22 -11.63 21.35
N LYS A 585 17.82 -10.82 20.46
CA LYS A 585 19.24 -10.88 20.14
C LYS A 585 19.89 -9.50 20.06
N GLY A 586 20.94 -9.29 20.85
CA GLY A 586 21.86 -8.15 20.73
C GLY A 586 23.25 -8.63 20.32
N VAL A 587 23.93 -7.94 19.39
CA VAL A 587 25.23 -8.41 18.86
C VAL A 587 26.44 -8.03 19.71
N ASN A 588 26.45 -6.85 20.33
CA ASN A 588 27.60 -6.36 21.12
C ASN A 588 27.16 -5.27 22.12
N SER A 589 28.08 -4.72 22.92
CA SER A 589 27.75 -3.69 23.91
C SER A 589 27.28 -2.35 23.31
N GLY A 590 27.58 -2.06 22.04
CA GLY A 590 27.07 -0.89 21.31
C GLY A 590 25.79 -1.16 20.54
N SER A 591 25.39 -2.43 20.41
CA SER A 591 24.19 -2.86 19.68
C SER A 591 23.48 -3.97 20.43
N TYR A 592 22.48 -3.58 21.23
CA TYR A 592 21.91 -4.39 22.30
C TYR A 592 20.38 -4.28 22.35
N VAL A 593 19.77 -5.23 23.08
CA VAL A 593 18.35 -5.18 23.45
C VAL A 593 18.21 -5.02 24.96
N LYS A 594 17.37 -4.08 25.40
CA LYS A 594 17.17 -3.79 26.82
C LYS A 594 15.72 -3.47 27.16
N ASP A 595 15.29 -3.73 28.39
CA ASP A 595 13.98 -3.31 28.92
C ASP A 595 12.82 -3.90 28.09
N VAL A 596 12.75 -5.23 28.03
CA VAL A 596 11.64 -5.95 27.38
C VAL A 596 10.67 -6.43 28.45
N TYR A 597 9.40 -6.03 28.35
CA TYR A 597 8.36 -6.38 29.30
C TYR A 597 7.34 -7.31 28.66
N ILE A 598 7.27 -8.54 29.13
CA ILE A 598 6.33 -9.56 28.67
C ILE A 598 5.23 -9.69 29.73
N LYS A 599 4.07 -9.10 29.44
CA LYS A 599 2.92 -9.02 30.34
C LYS A 599 1.77 -9.86 29.76
N ASN A 600 1.26 -10.81 30.55
CA ASN A 600 0.10 -11.63 30.17
C ASN A 600 0.23 -12.31 28.79
N TYR A 601 1.44 -12.69 28.37
CA TYR A 601 1.65 -13.44 27.14
C TYR A 601 1.19 -14.88 27.33
N ARG A 602 0.38 -15.40 26.42
CA ARG A 602 -0.10 -16.79 26.43
C ARG A 602 0.30 -17.53 25.16
N ARG A 603 0.75 -18.78 25.33
CA ARG A 603 0.84 -19.76 24.24
C ARG A 603 -0.20 -20.82 24.51
N GLN A 604 -1.17 -20.94 23.61
CA GLN A 604 -2.42 -21.67 23.82
C GLN A 604 -3.06 -21.19 25.14
N ASP A 605 -3.44 -22.11 26.02
CA ASP A 605 -4.01 -21.76 27.32
C ASP A 605 -2.94 -21.49 28.40
N ARG A 606 -1.65 -21.66 28.07
CA ARG A 606 -0.56 -21.52 29.04
C ARG A 606 -0.05 -20.09 29.12
N LEU A 607 -0.05 -19.55 30.34
CA LEU A 607 0.62 -18.30 30.65
C LEU A 607 2.15 -18.48 30.55
N VAL A 608 2.81 -17.55 29.86
CA VAL A 608 4.26 -17.47 29.73
C VAL A 608 4.84 -16.74 30.92
N THR A 609 5.70 -17.43 31.67
CA THR A 609 6.33 -16.93 32.90
C THR A 609 7.86 -16.88 32.82
N ASP A 610 8.44 -17.47 31.77
CA ASP A 610 9.87 -17.58 31.54
C ASP A 610 10.17 -17.91 30.06
N ILE A 611 11.45 -18.01 29.72
CA ILE A 611 11.95 -18.31 28.37
C ILE A 611 11.45 -19.67 27.85
N ILE A 612 11.36 -20.68 28.72
CA ILE A 612 11.00 -22.06 28.35
C ILE A 612 9.51 -22.14 28.01
N SER A 613 8.66 -21.61 28.88
CA SER A 613 7.21 -21.55 28.70
C SER A 613 6.80 -20.70 27.50
N GLY A 614 7.56 -19.64 27.22
CA GLY A 614 7.36 -18.79 26.04
C GLY A 614 7.89 -19.35 24.74
N HIS A 615 8.63 -20.47 24.77
CA HIS A 615 9.32 -21.01 23.60
C HIS A 615 10.19 -19.95 22.91
N MET A 616 11.13 -19.37 23.67
CA MET A 616 11.96 -18.25 23.23
C MET A 616 13.44 -18.57 23.38
N ASP A 617 14.29 -17.81 22.68
CA ASP A 617 15.73 -17.77 22.89
C ASP A 617 16.20 -16.32 23.11
N ILE A 618 17.14 -16.16 24.05
CA ILE A 618 17.85 -14.89 24.30
C ILE A 618 19.32 -15.09 23.95
N GLN A 619 19.87 -14.21 23.11
CA GLN A 619 21.23 -14.36 22.58
C GLN A 619 22.03 -13.06 22.67
N GLY A 620 23.30 -13.18 23.09
CA GLY A 620 24.26 -12.07 23.09
C GLY A 620 23.94 -10.99 24.12
N HIS A 621 23.92 -9.72 23.69
CA HIS A 621 23.84 -8.55 24.56
C HIS A 621 22.38 -8.14 24.82
N VAL A 622 21.75 -8.88 25.73
CA VAL A 622 20.36 -8.63 26.16
C VAL A 622 20.32 -8.46 27.67
N SER A 623 19.57 -7.46 28.15
CA SER A 623 19.37 -7.20 29.58
C SER A 623 17.93 -6.81 29.89
N ASP A 624 17.49 -7.04 31.13
CA ASP A 624 16.19 -6.61 31.65
C ASP A 624 14.98 -7.13 30.85
N VAL A 625 14.92 -8.46 30.65
CA VAL A 625 13.72 -9.15 30.13
C VAL A 625 12.84 -9.57 31.31
N ASN A 626 11.69 -8.94 31.44
CA ASN A 626 10.81 -9.03 32.60
C ASN A 626 9.52 -9.75 32.25
N PHE A 627 9.22 -10.83 32.97
CA PHE A 627 7.94 -11.54 32.90
C PHE A 627 7.02 -11.03 34.01
N ILE A 628 5.87 -10.48 33.63
CA ILE A 628 4.92 -9.87 34.57
C ILE A 628 3.57 -10.55 34.42
N ILE A 629 3.09 -11.12 35.52
CA ILE A 629 1.77 -11.72 35.64
C ILE A 629 0.89 -10.68 36.33
N ARG A 630 -0.25 -10.32 35.73
CA ARG A 630 -1.29 -9.58 36.46
C ARG A 630 -2.26 -10.58 37.06
N ASP A 631 -2.57 -10.40 38.34
CA ASP A 631 -3.63 -11.10 39.06
C ASP A 631 -5.03 -10.78 38.48
#